data_AF-A0A7V4ABS7-F1
#
_entry.id   AF-A0A7V4ABS7-F1
#
_cell.length_a   1.000
_cell.length_b   1.000
_cell.length_c   1.000
_cell.angle_alpha   90.00
_cell.angle_beta   90.00
_cell.angle_gamma   90.00
#
_symmetry.space_group_name_H-M   'P 1'
#
loop_
_entity.id
_entity.type
_entity.pdbx_description
1 polymer ?
#
loop_
_entity_poly.entity_id
_entity_poly.type
_entity_poly.pdbx_seq_one_letter_code
_entity_poly.pdbx_strand_id
1 'polypeptide(L)'
;ELLLGYGTKYGDLGADIYPIGDLYKTQVWQLAEYMGIDAEIVKKVPSAGLWVGQTDEEEIGYTYEQIDSVLYALVDLELSVRETCELLNISEEAVLDLYLRIVKSEHKRKPPTITKISRMCLDKDWKYPVERE
;
A
#
# COMPACT_ATOMS: atom_id res chain seq x y z
N GLU A 1 3.30 0.58 -0.68
CA GLU A 1 2.68 1.77 -1.32
C GLU A 1 1.16 1.82 -1.17
N LEU A 2 0.43 0.80 -1.65
CA LEU A 2 -1.04 0.78 -1.66
C LEU A 2 -1.69 1.02 -0.29
N LEU A 3 -1.19 0.39 0.78
CA LEU A 3 -1.69 0.57 2.14
C LEU A 3 -1.49 1.99 2.65
N LEU A 4 -0.33 2.61 2.40
CA LEU A 4 -0.05 4.00 2.79
C LEU A 4 -0.75 5.03 1.88
N GLY A 5 -1.24 4.60 0.71
CA GLY A 5 -1.72 5.50 -0.33
C GLY A 5 -0.63 6.39 -0.90
N TYR A 6 0.62 5.92 -0.86
CA TYR A 6 1.76 6.62 -1.44
C TYR A 6 1.78 6.37 -2.95
N GLY A 7 1.07 7.25 -3.67
CA GLY A 7 0.81 7.13 -5.10
C GLY A 7 -0.33 8.05 -5.54
N THR A 8 -0.37 8.35 -6.83
CA THR A 8 -1.38 9.25 -7.42
C THR A 8 -2.60 8.45 -7.84
N LYS A 9 -3.77 8.81 -7.29
CA LYS A 9 -5.04 8.17 -7.68
C LYS A 9 -5.30 8.42 -9.16
N TYR A 10 -5.54 7.35 -9.93
CA TYR A 10 -5.65 7.36 -11.40
C TYR A 10 -4.38 7.75 -12.17
N GLY A 11 -3.25 7.91 -11.49
CA GLY A 11 -1.93 8.00 -12.11
C GLY A 11 -1.27 6.63 -12.09
N ASP A 12 -0.17 6.50 -11.34
CA ASP A 12 0.52 5.24 -11.06
C ASP A 12 -0.39 4.18 -10.42
N LEU A 13 -1.42 4.59 -9.67
CA LEU A 13 -2.43 3.70 -9.11
C LEU A 13 -3.61 3.40 -10.07
N GLY A 14 -3.45 3.63 -11.37
CA GLY A 14 -4.46 3.36 -12.39
C GLY A 14 -4.09 2.17 -13.27
N ALA A 15 -4.52 0.97 -12.89
CA ALA A 15 -4.28 -0.26 -13.66
C ALA A 15 -5.47 -1.23 -13.61
N ASP A 16 -5.53 -2.16 -14.58
CA ASP A 16 -6.51 -3.24 -14.60
C ASP A 16 -6.18 -4.35 -13.60
N ILE A 17 -4.88 -4.67 -13.44
CA ILE A 17 -4.36 -5.70 -12.52
C ILE A 17 -3.07 -5.24 -11.83
N TYR A 18 -2.86 -5.70 -10.59
CA TYR A 18 -1.63 -5.50 -9.82
C TYR A 18 -0.98 -6.85 -9.50
N PRO A 19 -0.12 -7.40 -10.37
CA PRO A 19 0.45 -8.75 -10.17
C PRO A 19 1.31 -8.87 -8.91
N ILE A 20 1.85 -7.76 -8.42
CA ILE A 20 2.65 -7.66 -7.20
C ILE A 20 1.98 -6.78 -6.13
N GLY A 21 0.69 -6.47 -6.30
CA GLY A 21 -0.03 -5.55 -5.40
C GLY A 21 -0.20 -6.07 -3.98
N ASP A 22 -0.05 -7.38 -3.79
CA ASP A 22 -0.16 -8.09 -2.51
C ASP A 22 1.22 -8.33 -1.86
N LEU A 23 2.29 -7.77 -2.43
CA LEU A 23 3.64 -7.89 -1.87
C LEU A 23 4.07 -6.59 -1.19
N TYR A 24 4.72 -6.74 -0.04
CA TYR A 24 5.47 -5.69 0.63
C TYR A 24 6.74 -5.32 -0.15
N LYS A 25 7.29 -4.11 0.08
CA LYS A 25 8.44 -3.63 -0.70
C LYS A 25 9.67 -4.54 -0.52
N THR A 26 9.89 -4.97 0.72
CA THR A 26 10.93 -5.94 1.09
C THR A 26 10.77 -7.27 0.38
N GLN A 27 9.54 -7.76 0.20
CA GLN A 27 9.25 -8.97 -0.56
C GLN A 27 9.44 -8.77 -2.07
N VAL A 28 9.13 -7.59 -2.60
CA VAL A 28 9.41 -7.25 -4.00
C VAL A 28 10.91 -7.26 -4.27
N TRP A 29 11.75 -6.76 -3.35
CA TRP A 29 13.21 -6.86 -3.48
C TRP A 29 13.68 -8.32 -3.49
N GLN A 30 13.19 -9.15 -2.56
CA GLN A 30 13.52 -10.59 -2.52
C GLN A 30 13.11 -11.30 -3.82
N LEU A 31 11.93 -10.99 -4.35
CA LEU A 31 11.45 -11.56 -5.61
C LEU A 31 12.32 -11.11 -6.79
N ALA A 32 12.71 -9.83 -6.84
CA ALA A 32 13.56 -9.30 -7.90
C ALA A 32 14.95 -9.97 -7.91
N GLU A 33 15.55 -10.18 -6.74
CA GLU A 33 16.81 -10.93 -6.60
C GLU A 33 16.65 -12.37 -7.08
N TYR A 34 15.57 -13.05 -6.67
CA TYR A 34 15.28 -14.42 -7.08
C TYR A 34 15.09 -14.54 -8.61
N MET A 35 14.48 -13.53 -9.25
CA MET A 35 14.28 -13.48 -10.70
C MET A 35 15.55 -13.10 -11.48
N GLY A 36 16.65 -12.74 -10.81
CA GLY A 36 17.90 -12.34 -11.45
C GLY A 36 17.85 -10.94 -12.08
N ILE A 37 17.04 -10.03 -11.52
CA ILE A 37 17.08 -8.61 -11.90
C ILE A 37 18.44 -8.02 -11.53
N ASP A 38 18.94 -7.10 -12.35
CA ASP A 38 20.25 -6.46 -12.14
C ASP A 38 20.34 -5.82 -10.74
N ALA A 39 21.44 -6.07 -10.05
CA ALA A 39 21.70 -5.54 -8.72
C ALA A 39 21.71 -4.00 -8.70
N GLU A 40 22.07 -3.33 -9.80
CA GLU A 40 21.98 -1.87 -9.91
C GLU A 40 20.54 -1.38 -9.78
N ILE A 41 19.57 -2.13 -10.33
CA ILE A 41 18.14 -1.81 -10.24
C ILE A 41 17.61 -2.13 -8.84
N VAL A 42 17.92 -3.32 -8.32
CA VAL A 42 17.41 -3.76 -7.01
C VAL A 42 17.89 -2.86 -5.87
N LYS A 43 19.17 -2.46 -5.90
CA LYS A 43 19.80 -1.64 -4.84
C LYS A 43 19.60 -0.14 -5.03
N LYS A 44 18.95 0.28 -6.12
CA LYS A 44 18.66 1.69 -6.35
C LYS A 44 17.77 2.21 -5.22
N VAL A 45 18.15 3.35 -4.64
CA VAL A 45 17.34 4.03 -3.63
C VAL A 45 15.96 4.33 -4.21
N PRO A 46 14.87 3.88 -3.55
CA PRO A 46 13.51 4.14 -4.01
C PRO A 46 13.22 5.64 -4.12
N SER A 47 12.65 6.03 -5.25
CA SER A 47 12.31 7.42 -5.56
C SER A 47 11.21 7.43 -6.62
N ALA A 48 10.16 8.21 -6.41
CA ALA A 48 9.13 8.46 -7.42
C ALA A 48 9.66 9.27 -8.62
N GLY A 49 10.82 9.93 -8.49
CA GLY A 49 11.47 10.67 -9.58
C GLY A 49 10.70 11.92 -10.01
N LEU A 50 9.86 12.48 -9.14
CA LEU A 50 9.04 13.65 -9.46
C LEU A 50 9.83 14.97 -9.41
N TRP A 51 10.89 15.02 -8.60
CA TRP A 51 11.86 16.11 -8.57
C TRP A 51 13.25 15.63 -8.15
N VAL A 52 14.27 16.45 -8.42
CA VAL A 52 15.67 16.10 -8.15
C VAL A 52 15.90 15.95 -6.64
N GLY A 53 16.49 14.82 -6.25
CA GLY A 53 16.88 14.54 -4.87
C GLY A 53 15.77 13.96 -3.99
N GLN A 54 14.58 13.65 -4.53
CA GLN A 54 13.53 12.96 -3.79
C GLN A 54 13.93 11.50 -3.49
N THR A 55 13.70 11.04 -2.26
CA THR A 55 13.64 9.62 -1.92
C THR A 55 12.35 9.28 -1.18
N ASP A 56 11.85 8.06 -1.38
CA ASP A 56 10.55 7.66 -0.82
C ASP A 56 10.62 7.58 0.72
N GLU A 57 11.73 7.07 1.26
CA GLU A 57 11.93 6.93 2.71
C GLU A 57 12.03 8.28 3.43
N GLU A 58 12.66 9.28 2.81
CA GLU A 58 12.72 10.64 3.36
C GLU A 58 11.34 11.32 3.34
N GLU A 59 10.55 11.09 2.29
CA GLU A 59 9.19 11.66 2.20
C GLU A 59 8.22 10.96 3.17
N ILE A 60 8.33 9.65 3.31
CA ILE A 60 7.48 8.86 4.22
C ILE A 60 7.91 9.07 5.68
N GLY A 61 9.21 9.21 5.93
CA GLY A 61 9.82 9.41 7.25
C GLY A 61 10.30 8.13 7.94
N TYR A 62 10.24 6.98 7.25
CA TYR A 62 10.55 5.65 7.79
C TYR A 62 11.18 4.77 6.72
N THR A 63 11.98 3.79 7.12
CA THR A 63 12.53 2.81 6.16
C THR A 63 11.45 1.82 5.72
N TYR A 64 11.60 1.24 4.53
CA TYR A 64 10.66 0.21 4.06
C TYR A 64 10.61 -1.01 4.97
N GLU A 65 11.72 -1.36 5.63
CA GLU A 65 11.76 -2.47 6.60
C GLU A 65 10.87 -2.17 7.82
N GLN A 66 10.91 -0.94 8.33
CA GLN A 66 10.05 -0.51 9.43
C GLN A 66 8.58 -0.44 8.99
N ILE A 67 8.33 0.18 7.83
CA ILE A 67 6.99 0.30 7.25
C ILE A 67 6.37 -1.08 7.06
N ASP A 68 7.03 -1.97 6.33
CA ASP A 68 6.49 -3.28 5.99
C ASP A 68 6.23 -4.12 7.23
N SER A 69 7.12 -4.08 8.23
CA SER A 69 6.93 -4.78 9.51
C SER A 69 5.70 -4.28 10.27
N VAL A 70 5.50 -2.95 10.33
CA VAL A 70 4.33 -2.34 10.99
C VAL A 70 3.05 -2.67 10.21
N LEU A 71 3.07 -2.56 8.88
CA LEU A 71 1.92 -2.84 8.05
C LEU A 71 1.49 -4.32 8.16
N TYR A 72 2.45 -5.25 8.15
CA TYR A 72 2.18 -6.67 8.34
C TYR A 72 1.55 -6.95 9.72
N ALA A 73 2.08 -6.34 10.77
CA ALA A 73 1.52 -6.47 12.12
C ALA A 73 0.07 -5.94 12.21
N LEU A 74 -0.20 -4.78 11.62
CA LEU A 74 -1.52 -4.14 11.69
C LEU A 74 -2.56 -4.79 10.78
N VAL A 75 -2.17 -5.27 9.60
CA VAL A 75 -3.10 -5.72 8.55
C VAL A 75 -3.25 -7.23 8.53
N ASP A 76 -2.14 -7.97 8.48
CA ASP A 76 -2.15 -9.43 8.32
C ASP A 76 -2.29 -10.16 9.66
N LEU A 77 -1.63 -9.63 10.70
CA LEU A 77 -1.77 -10.15 12.06
C LEU A 77 -2.93 -9.51 12.83
N GLU A 78 -3.57 -8.48 12.26
CA GLU A 78 -4.68 -7.72 12.85
C GLU A 78 -4.38 -7.22 14.29
N LEU A 79 -3.12 -6.91 14.59
CA LEU A 79 -2.72 -6.44 15.91
C LEU A 79 -3.17 -5.00 16.13
N SER A 80 -3.44 -4.65 17.38
CA SER A 80 -3.65 -3.26 17.76
C SER A 80 -2.34 -2.45 17.62
N VAL A 81 -2.48 -1.12 17.56
CA VAL A 81 -1.33 -0.19 17.60
C VAL A 81 -0.40 -0.52 18.77
N ARG A 82 -0.98 -0.76 19.95
CA ARG A 82 -0.22 -1.07 21.16
C ARG A 82 0.55 -2.39 21.05
N GLU A 83 -0.11 -3.46 20.63
CA GLU A 83 0.54 -4.77 20.43
C GLU A 83 1.64 -4.69 19.39
N THR A 84 1.43 -3.93 18.32
CA THR A 84 2.45 -3.68 17.28
C THR A 84 3.67 -2.94 17.84
N CYS A 85 3.46 -1.92 18.69
CA CYS A 85 4.55 -1.21 19.36
C CYS A 85 5.37 -2.15 20.25
N GLU A 86 4.68 -2.98 21.05
CA GLU A 86 5.32 -3.94 21.96
C GLU A 86 6.09 -5.03 21.19
N LEU A 87 5.53 -5.54 20.09
CA LEU A 87 6.14 -6.58 19.26
C LEU A 87 7.39 -6.09 18.52
N LEU A 88 7.30 -4.92 17.88
CA LEU A 88 8.35 -4.41 16.99
C LEU A 88 9.34 -3.48 17.70
N ASN A 89 9.07 -3.10 18.96
CA ASN A 89 9.83 -2.11 19.71
C ASN A 89 9.95 -0.77 18.96
N ILE A 90 8.82 -0.32 18.38
CA ILE A 90 8.67 0.95 17.64
C ILE A 90 7.81 1.90 18.48
N SER A 91 8.04 3.21 18.35
CA SER A 91 7.27 4.21 19.09
C SER A 91 5.79 4.21 18.68
N GLU A 92 4.92 4.46 19.65
CA GLU A 92 3.47 4.57 19.42
C GLU A 92 3.12 5.67 18.42
N GLU A 93 3.86 6.78 18.44
CA GLU A 93 3.73 7.85 17.45
C GLU A 93 3.93 7.36 16.02
N ALA A 94 4.97 6.56 15.77
CA ALA A 94 5.26 6.05 14.43
C ALA A 94 4.24 5.03 13.95
N VAL A 95 3.84 4.09 14.81
CA VAL A 95 2.81 3.09 14.47
C VAL A 95 1.47 3.78 14.22
N LEU A 96 1.11 4.76 15.05
CA LEU A 96 -0.12 5.53 14.89
C LEU A 96 -0.10 6.37 13.62
N ASP A 97 1.02 7.00 13.25
CA ASP A 97 1.14 7.73 12.00
C ASP A 97 0.88 6.81 10.80
N LEU A 98 1.54 5.66 10.74
CA LEU A 98 1.35 4.68 9.67
C LEU A 98 -0.09 4.16 9.63
N TYR A 99 -0.69 3.83 10.78
CA TYR A 99 -2.10 3.43 10.88
C TYR A 99 -3.04 4.53 10.33
N LEU A 100 -2.82 5.78 10.71
CA LEU A 100 -3.62 6.91 10.22
C LEU A 100 -3.46 7.11 8.72
N ARG A 101 -2.28 6.86 8.14
CA ARG A 101 -2.08 6.89 6.68
C ARG A 101 -2.89 5.79 5.99
N ILE A 102 -2.99 4.60 6.56
CA ILE A 102 -3.87 3.53 6.04
C ILE A 102 -5.31 4.01 5.97
N VAL A 103 -5.84 4.52 7.08
CA VAL A 103 -7.23 4.99 7.16
C VAL A 103 -7.48 6.15 6.22
N LYS A 104 -6.62 7.19 6.24
CA LYS A 104 -6.78 8.38 5.40
C LYS A 104 -6.70 8.08 3.90
N SER A 105 -5.94 7.05 3.51
CA SER A 105 -5.76 6.67 2.10
C SER A 105 -6.77 5.66 1.58
N GLU A 106 -7.73 5.21 2.39
CA GLU A 106 -8.71 4.18 2.00
C GLU A 106 -9.44 4.51 0.70
N HIS A 107 -9.73 5.79 0.47
CA HIS A 107 -10.38 6.27 -0.75
C HIS A 107 -9.55 6.02 -2.03
N LYS A 108 -8.23 5.80 -1.94
CA LYS A 108 -7.37 5.50 -3.10
C LYS A 108 -7.46 4.04 -3.53
N ARG A 109 -7.85 3.13 -2.63
CA ARG A 109 -8.00 1.68 -2.90
C ARG A 109 -9.41 1.29 -3.37
N LYS A 110 -10.33 2.24 -3.44
CA LYS A 110 -11.72 2.02 -3.84
C LYS A 110 -12.05 2.80 -5.12
N PRO A 111 -12.90 2.23 -6.01
CA PRO A 111 -13.49 3.01 -7.10
C PRO A 111 -14.32 4.18 -6.52
N PRO A 112 -14.65 5.20 -7.34
CA PRO A 112 -15.61 6.23 -6.95
C PRO A 112 -16.89 5.63 -6.36
N THR A 113 -17.26 6.06 -5.16
CA THR A 113 -18.55 5.70 -4.57
C THR A 113 -19.69 6.31 -5.39
N ILE A 114 -20.68 5.50 -5.74
CA ILE A 114 -21.89 5.96 -6.43
C ILE A 114 -22.96 6.27 -5.37
N THR A 115 -23.55 7.46 -5.50
CA THR A 115 -24.70 7.86 -4.69
C THR A 115 -25.94 7.10 -5.18
N LYS A 116 -26.52 6.28 -4.30
CA LYS A 116 -27.72 5.51 -4.62
C LYS A 116 -28.95 6.41 -4.66
N ILE A 117 -29.49 6.62 -5.85
CA ILE A 117 -30.74 7.36 -6.08
C ILE A 117 -31.84 6.41 -6.59
N SER A 118 -31.48 5.50 -7.50
CA SER A 118 -32.41 4.51 -8.06
C SER A 118 -32.49 3.25 -7.18
N ARG A 119 -33.38 2.33 -7.56
CA ARG A 119 -33.53 1.03 -6.89
C ARG A 119 -32.24 0.19 -6.89
N MET A 120 -31.39 0.35 -7.89
CA MET A 120 -30.21 -0.50 -8.12
C MET A 120 -28.97 0.34 -8.44
N CYS A 121 -28.00 0.29 -7.53
CA CYS A 121 -26.73 1.00 -7.59
C CYS A 121 -25.61 0.03 -8.02
N LEU A 122 -24.84 0.40 -9.03
CA LEU A 122 -23.88 -0.53 -9.66
C LEU A 122 -22.71 -0.91 -8.74
N ASP A 123 -22.23 -0.01 -7.89
CA ASP A 123 -21.11 -0.27 -6.97
C ASP A 123 -21.53 -1.05 -5.71
N LYS A 124 -22.77 -0.85 -5.22
CA LYS A 124 -23.26 -1.41 -3.95
C LYS A 124 -24.16 -2.63 -4.11
N ASP A 125 -25.04 -2.60 -5.11
CA ASP A 125 -26.11 -3.60 -5.27
C ASP A 125 -25.83 -4.61 -6.38
N TRP A 126 -25.11 -4.23 -7.44
CA TRP A 126 -24.85 -5.09 -8.59
C TRP A 126 -23.69 -6.07 -8.33
N LYS A 127 -23.95 -7.10 -7.53
CA LYS A 127 -22.98 -8.16 -7.17
C LYS A 127 -23.16 -9.44 -7.98
N TYR A 128 -23.40 -9.29 -9.28
CA TYR A 128 -23.60 -10.41 -10.18
C TYR A 128 -22.26 -10.92 -10.75
N PRO A 129 -22.14 -12.22 -11.04
CA PRO A 129 -20.95 -12.76 -11.71
C PRO A 129 -20.71 -12.10 -13.08
N VAL A 130 -19.43 -12.03 -13.46
CA VAL A 130 -18.97 -11.53 -14.76
C VAL A 130 -19.37 -12.51 -15.86
N GLU A 131 -19.24 -13.80 -15.59
CA GLU A 131 -19.78 -14.85 -16.45
C GLU A 131 -21.31 -14.78 -16.45
N ARG A 132 -21.83 -14.45 -17.61
CA ARG A 132 -23.25 -14.51 -17.95
C ARG A 132 -23.29 -15.26 -19.27
N GLU A 133 -24.21 -16.23 -19.36
CA GLU A 133 -24.38 -17.14 -20.50
C GLU A 133 -24.14 -16.50 -21.87
#